data_AF-A0A329MFE7-F1
#
_entry.id   AF-A0A329MFE7-F1
#
_cell.length_a   1.000
_cell.length_b   1.000
_cell.length_c   1.000
_cell.angle_alpha   90.00
_cell.angle_beta   90.00
_cell.angle_gamma   90.00
#
_symmetry.space_group_name_H-M   'P 1'
#
loop_
_entity.id
_entity.type
_entity.pdbx_description
1 polymer ?
#
loop_
_entity_poly.entity_id
_entity_poly.type
_entity_poly.pdbx_seq_one_letter_code
_entity_poly.pdbx_strand_id
1 'polypeptide(L)'
;MCQYCGCRDMPLIRDYIAEHAHVLNLGGEAVRAIERGDLETAHRLLDEMAEELRTHWRGEENGLFKVLSREELFAEHIEPLIREHRELAELLAAVDLSRPEHQSAIRDAVEDLWEHTRKEEDGIFPASITELDGDEWDSAIAAWHEAHPDREMVKWSV
;
A
#
# COMPACT_ATOMS: atom_id res chain seq x y z
N MET A 1 8.84 -13.94 7.53
CA MET A 1 8.34 -14.57 8.77
C MET A 1 8.70 -13.66 9.93
N CYS A 2 7.86 -12.66 10.23
CA CYS A 2 8.13 -11.65 11.27
C CYS A 2 7.79 -12.21 12.66
N GLN A 3 8.66 -11.98 13.66
CA GLN A 3 8.65 -12.59 15.01
C GLN A 3 8.13 -11.65 16.12
N TYR A 4 7.14 -10.80 15.84
CA TYR A 4 6.48 -10.01 16.88
C TYR A 4 5.03 -10.47 17.07
N CYS A 5 4.78 -11.19 18.17
CA CYS A 5 3.48 -11.81 18.47
C CYS A 5 2.34 -10.80 18.70
N GLY A 6 2.60 -9.50 18.86
CA GLY A 6 1.57 -8.47 19.04
C GLY A 6 0.96 -7.93 17.74
N CYS A 7 1.72 -7.90 16.64
CA CYS A 7 1.24 -7.33 15.37
C CYS A 7 0.12 -8.16 14.71
N ARG A 8 -0.01 -9.44 15.10
CA ARG A 8 -1.04 -10.36 14.56
C ARG A 8 -2.44 -10.13 15.13
N ASP A 9 -2.55 -9.48 16.28
CA ASP A 9 -3.82 -9.20 16.95
C ASP A 9 -4.40 -7.83 16.60
N MET A 10 -3.68 -7.02 15.81
CA MET A 10 -4.14 -5.71 15.33
C MET A 10 -4.74 -5.84 13.92
N PRO A 11 -6.08 -5.77 13.76
CA PRO A 11 -6.74 -6.07 12.49
C PRO A 11 -6.25 -5.18 11.34
N LEU A 12 -6.11 -3.88 11.59
CA LEU A 12 -5.76 -2.90 10.57
C LEU A 12 -4.39 -3.18 9.91
N ILE A 13 -3.33 -3.38 10.71
CA ILE A 13 -1.98 -3.62 10.18
C ILE A 13 -1.94 -4.90 9.34
N ARG A 14 -2.65 -5.94 9.77
CA ARG A 14 -2.73 -7.19 9.02
C ARG A 14 -3.44 -6.98 7.67
N ASP A 15 -4.53 -6.23 7.64
CA ASP A 15 -5.25 -5.95 6.40
C ASP A 15 -4.38 -5.10 5.44
N TYR A 16 -3.61 -4.11 5.93
CA TYR A 16 -2.62 -3.40 5.09
C TYR A 16 -1.53 -4.32 4.54
N ILE A 17 -0.96 -5.21 5.35
CA ILE A 17 0.04 -6.19 4.86
C ILE A 17 -0.57 -7.14 3.79
N ALA A 18 -1.84 -7.51 3.94
CA ALA A 18 -2.53 -8.32 2.94
C ALA A 18 -2.74 -7.54 1.63
N GLU A 19 -3.08 -6.26 1.72
CA GLU A 19 -3.18 -5.35 0.58
C GLU A 19 -1.83 -5.18 -0.12
N HIS A 20 -0.73 -4.96 0.62
CA HIS A 20 0.64 -4.92 0.08
C HIS A 20 0.99 -6.19 -0.70
N ALA A 21 0.76 -7.36 -0.10
CA ALA A 21 1.03 -8.63 -0.76
C ALA A 21 0.20 -8.78 -2.04
N HIS A 22 -1.04 -8.29 -2.06
CA HIS A 22 -1.89 -8.34 -3.24
C HIS A 22 -1.35 -7.43 -4.36
N VAL A 23 -1.06 -6.17 -4.08
CA VAL A 23 -0.58 -5.21 -5.10
C VAL A 23 0.80 -5.57 -5.64
N LEU A 24 1.70 -6.11 -4.81
CA LEU A 24 3.00 -6.62 -5.27
C LEU A 24 2.86 -7.84 -6.17
N ASN A 25 1.87 -8.71 -5.93
CA ASN A 25 1.58 -9.82 -6.83
C ASN A 25 1.04 -9.33 -8.18
N LEU A 26 0.13 -8.35 -8.18
CA LEU A 26 -0.39 -7.73 -9.41
C LEU A 26 0.74 -7.09 -10.22
N GLY A 27 1.56 -6.25 -9.59
CA GLY A 27 2.71 -5.61 -10.22
C GLY A 27 3.73 -6.61 -10.75
N GLY A 28 4.06 -7.64 -9.98
CA GLY A 28 4.97 -8.70 -10.40
C GLY A 28 4.44 -9.50 -11.60
N GLU A 29 3.14 -9.81 -11.64
CA GLU A 29 2.53 -10.47 -12.81
C GLU A 29 2.45 -9.53 -14.02
N ALA A 30 2.20 -8.24 -13.81
CA ALA A 30 2.20 -7.24 -14.88
C ALA A 30 3.57 -7.13 -15.54
N VAL A 31 4.65 -7.06 -14.75
CA VAL A 31 6.03 -7.08 -15.26
C VAL A 31 6.30 -8.35 -16.06
N ARG A 32 5.94 -9.52 -15.53
CA ARG A 32 6.10 -10.79 -16.26
C ARG A 32 5.29 -10.84 -17.56
N ALA A 33 4.12 -10.22 -17.61
CA ALA A 33 3.31 -10.12 -18.82
C ALA A 33 3.97 -9.20 -19.86
N ILE A 34 4.50 -8.05 -19.44
CA ILE A 34 5.30 -7.14 -20.28
C ILE A 34 6.49 -7.87 -20.91
N GLU A 35 7.25 -8.64 -20.12
CA GLU A 35 8.41 -9.40 -20.60
C GLU A 35 8.06 -10.43 -21.67
N ARG A 36 6.85 -11.00 -21.61
CA ARG A 36 6.33 -11.94 -22.62
C ARG A 36 5.68 -11.25 -23.82
N GLY A 37 5.57 -9.92 -23.80
CA GLY A 37 4.85 -9.14 -24.82
C GLY A 37 3.32 -9.22 -24.72
N ASP A 38 2.79 -9.76 -23.61
CA ASP A 38 1.36 -9.84 -23.34
C ASP A 38 0.86 -8.53 -22.69
N LEU A 39 0.81 -7.48 -23.50
CA LEU A 39 0.52 -6.12 -23.05
C LEU A 39 -0.95 -5.93 -22.63
N GLU A 40 -1.86 -6.73 -23.18
CA GLU A 40 -3.28 -6.71 -22.80
C GLU A 40 -3.46 -7.21 -21.36
N THR A 41 -2.84 -8.35 -21.02
CA THR A 41 -2.84 -8.85 -19.63
C THR A 41 -2.14 -7.89 -18.69
N ALA A 42 -1.00 -7.32 -19.10
CA ALA A 42 -0.28 -6.35 -18.28
C ALA A 42 -1.14 -5.12 -17.96
N HIS A 43 -1.84 -4.56 -18.96
CA HIS A 43 -2.69 -3.40 -18.76
C HIS A 43 -3.81 -3.68 -17.76
N ARG A 44 -4.53 -4.80 -17.92
CA ARG A 44 -5.59 -5.21 -16.98
C ARG A 44 -5.08 -5.37 -15.55
N LEU A 45 -3.89 -5.93 -15.36
CA LEU A 45 -3.28 -6.10 -14.03
C LEU A 45 -2.88 -4.75 -13.41
N LEU A 46 -2.39 -3.80 -14.21
CA LEU A 46 -2.07 -2.46 -13.76
C LEU A 46 -3.32 -1.66 -13.39
N ASP A 47 -4.42 -1.82 -14.12
CA ASP A 47 -5.71 -1.21 -13.77
C ASP A 47 -6.23 -1.75 -12.42
N GLU A 48 -6.16 -3.07 -12.22
CA GLU A 48 -6.53 -3.71 -10.96
C GLU A 48 -5.64 -3.22 -9.79
N MET A 49 -4.33 -3.12 -10.04
CA MET A 49 -3.37 -2.59 -9.08
C MET A 49 -3.65 -1.12 -8.72
N ALA A 50 -4.01 -0.29 -9.69
CA ALA A 50 -4.32 1.11 -9.47
C ALA A 50 -5.56 1.29 -8.58
N GLU A 51 -6.59 0.48 -8.77
CA GLU A 51 -7.80 0.54 -7.92
C GLU A 51 -7.53 0.10 -6.49
N GLU A 52 -6.78 -0.97 -6.28
CA GLU A 52 -6.41 -1.45 -4.94
C GLU A 52 -5.51 -0.43 -4.21
N LEU A 53 -4.48 0.10 -4.88
CA LEU A 53 -3.61 1.14 -4.32
C LEU A 53 -4.39 2.40 -3.95
N ARG A 54 -5.37 2.81 -4.78
CA ARG A 54 -6.19 3.99 -4.51
C ARG A 54 -6.99 3.86 -3.21
N THR A 55 -7.56 2.70 -2.91
CA THR A 55 -8.29 2.50 -1.64
C THR A 55 -7.34 2.32 -0.48
N HIS A 56 -6.25 1.59 -0.68
CA HIS A 56 -5.19 1.39 0.30
C HIS A 56 -4.61 2.72 0.82
N TRP A 57 -4.04 3.54 -0.07
CA TRP A 57 -3.47 4.84 0.29
C TRP A 57 -4.48 5.77 0.95
N ARG A 58 -5.74 5.75 0.50
CA ARG A 58 -6.80 6.55 1.11
C ARG A 58 -7.03 6.15 2.58
N GLY A 59 -6.95 4.86 2.90
CA GLY A 59 -7.06 4.36 4.27
C GLY A 59 -5.88 4.81 5.13
N GLU A 60 -4.67 4.69 4.60
CA GLU A 60 -3.45 5.08 5.32
C GLU A 60 -3.38 6.58 5.57
N GLU A 61 -3.51 7.37 4.50
CA GLU A 61 -3.36 8.82 4.53
C GLU A 61 -4.42 9.52 5.36
N ASN A 62 -5.66 9.02 5.36
CA ASN A 62 -6.72 9.59 6.21
C ASN A 62 -6.79 8.98 7.61
N GLY A 63 -6.14 7.84 7.81
CA GLY A 63 -6.12 7.08 9.05
C GLY A 63 -4.76 7.09 9.70
N LEU A 64 -4.03 5.99 9.56
CA LEU A 64 -2.79 5.70 10.29
C LEU A 64 -1.76 6.83 10.15
N PHE A 65 -1.51 7.29 8.92
CA PHE A 65 -0.50 8.32 8.66
C PHE A 65 -0.94 9.68 9.21
N LYS A 66 -2.22 10.02 9.13
CA LYS A 66 -2.76 11.27 9.67
C LYS A 66 -2.60 11.34 11.19
N VAL A 67 -2.82 10.22 11.88
CA VAL A 67 -2.69 10.14 13.33
C VAL A 67 -1.21 10.25 13.73
N LEU A 68 -0.35 9.42 13.13
CA LEU A 68 1.09 9.44 13.42
C LEU A 68 1.75 10.80 13.10
N SER A 69 1.35 11.45 12.01
CA SER A 69 1.94 12.73 11.59
C SER A 69 1.63 13.91 12.52
N ARG A 70 0.88 13.70 13.61
CA ARG A 70 0.74 14.71 14.68
C ARG A 70 2.05 14.97 15.40
N GLU A 71 2.91 13.96 15.44
CA GLU A 71 4.27 14.00 15.95
C GLU A 71 5.23 14.37 14.81
N GLU A 72 6.01 15.43 14.98
CA GLU A 72 6.91 15.96 13.92
C GLU A 72 7.95 14.93 13.46
N LEU A 73 8.43 14.08 14.37
CA LEU A 73 9.35 12.99 14.06
C LEU A 73 8.78 12.02 13.01
N PHE A 74 7.50 11.67 13.10
CA PHE A 74 6.87 10.74 12.15
C PHE A 74 6.48 11.44 10.85
N ALA A 75 6.09 12.72 10.92
CA ALA A 75 5.76 13.49 9.73
C ALA A 75 6.93 13.56 8.72
N GLU A 76 8.17 13.70 9.19
CA GLU A 76 9.37 13.70 8.34
C GLU A 76 9.58 12.37 7.58
N HIS A 77 9.12 11.25 8.15
CA HIS A 77 9.20 9.92 7.53
C HIS A 77 7.99 9.58 6.67
N ILE A 78 6.81 10.12 6.98
CA ILE A 78 5.55 9.85 6.28
C ILE A 78 5.41 10.72 5.02
N GLU A 79 5.85 11.98 5.04
CA GLU A 79 5.72 12.86 3.86
C GLU A 79 6.37 12.28 2.59
N PRO A 80 7.57 11.67 2.64
CA PRO A 80 8.13 10.95 1.49
C PRO A 80 7.25 9.80 0.99
N LEU A 81 6.64 9.01 1.87
CA LEU A 81 5.75 7.90 1.48
C LEU A 81 4.52 8.40 0.73
N ILE A 82 3.88 9.47 1.22
CA ILE A 82 2.75 10.10 0.54
C ILE A 82 3.16 10.63 -0.85
N ARG A 83 4.38 11.14 -0.99
CA ARG A 83 4.90 11.57 -2.30
C ARG A 83 5.04 10.39 -3.25
N GLU A 84 5.59 9.27 -2.78
CA GLU A 84 5.70 8.03 -3.56
C GLU A 84 4.33 7.51 -4.01
N HIS A 85 3.28 7.62 -3.17
CA HIS A 85 1.90 7.31 -3.59
C HIS A 85 1.47 8.15 -4.79
N ARG A 86 1.75 9.46 -4.76
CA ARG A 86 1.37 10.37 -5.84
C ARG A 86 2.14 10.08 -7.12
N GLU A 87 3.44 9.85 -7.01
CA GLU A 87 4.29 9.51 -8.16
C GLU A 87 3.83 8.22 -8.85
N LEU A 88 3.53 7.17 -8.07
CA LEU A 88 3.02 5.92 -8.62
C LEU A 88 1.59 6.07 -9.20
N ALA A 89 0.71 6.82 -8.53
CA ALA A 89 -0.63 7.10 -9.05
C ALA A 89 -0.58 7.81 -10.41
N GLU A 90 0.29 8.81 -10.55
CA GLU A 90 0.48 9.55 -11.80
C GLU A 90 1.03 8.66 -12.91
N LEU A 91 2.00 7.79 -12.59
CA LEU A 91 2.53 6.83 -13.56
C LEU A 91 1.45 5.86 -14.04
N LEU A 92 0.69 5.25 -13.13
CA LEU A 92 -0.37 4.30 -13.48
C LEU A 92 -1.46 4.95 -14.32
N ALA A 93 -1.82 6.20 -14.04
CA ALA A 93 -2.82 6.94 -14.80
C ALA A 93 -2.36 7.33 -16.23
N ALA A 94 -1.05 7.46 -16.46
CA ALA A 94 -0.47 7.93 -17.72
C ALA A 94 0.24 6.83 -18.53
N VAL A 95 0.30 5.60 -18.02
CA VAL A 95 1.05 4.52 -18.63
C VAL A 95 0.50 4.16 -20.02
N ASP A 96 1.41 3.84 -20.94
CA ASP A 96 1.13 3.41 -22.30
C ASP A 96 2.12 2.30 -22.62
N LEU A 97 1.68 1.06 -22.47
CA LEU A 97 2.55 -0.11 -22.61
C LEU A 97 3.00 -0.36 -24.05
N SER A 98 2.48 0.37 -25.04
CA SER A 98 3.04 0.34 -26.41
C SER A 98 4.42 1.01 -26.48
N ARG A 99 4.78 1.81 -25.47
CA ARG A 99 6.02 2.57 -25.39
C ARG A 99 7.04 1.83 -24.50
N PRO A 100 8.22 1.42 -25.03
CA PRO A 100 9.24 0.71 -24.26
C PRO A 100 9.71 1.46 -23.00
N GLU A 101 9.73 2.79 -23.04
CA GLU A 101 10.07 3.63 -21.90
C GLU A 101 9.06 3.51 -20.74
N HIS A 102 7.77 3.39 -21.05
CA HIS A 102 6.73 3.19 -20.03
C HIS A 102 6.79 1.76 -19.47
N GLN A 103 7.14 0.77 -20.31
CA GLN A 103 7.40 -0.58 -19.83
C GLN A 103 8.58 -0.64 -18.84
N SER A 104 9.65 0.13 -19.08
CA SER A 104 10.75 0.27 -18.12
C SER A 104 10.30 0.98 -16.86
N ALA A 105 9.58 2.09 -16.99
CA ALA A 105 9.07 2.83 -15.83
C ALA A 105 8.19 1.96 -14.92
N ILE A 106 7.37 1.06 -15.48
CA ILE A 106 6.58 0.12 -14.68
C ILE A 106 7.45 -0.90 -13.93
N ARG A 107 8.55 -1.37 -14.55
CA ARG A 107 9.49 -2.28 -13.86
C ARG A 107 10.12 -1.60 -12.66
N ASP A 108 10.65 -0.39 -12.88
CA ASP A 108 11.30 0.40 -11.83
C ASP A 108 10.28 0.72 -10.72
N ALA A 109 9.07 1.13 -11.07
CA ALA A 109 8.02 1.46 -10.11
C ALA A 109 7.53 0.26 -9.28
N VAL A 110 7.53 -0.96 -9.82
CA VAL A 110 7.19 -2.18 -9.05
C VAL A 110 8.32 -2.53 -8.06
N GLU A 111 9.58 -2.27 -8.42
CA GLU A 111 10.71 -2.41 -7.49
C GLU A 111 10.65 -1.33 -6.38
N ASP A 112 10.37 -0.08 -6.76
CA ASP A 112 10.20 1.02 -5.81
C ASP A 112 9.01 0.77 -4.87
N LEU A 113 7.91 0.21 -5.37
CA LEU A 113 6.78 -0.19 -4.53
C LEU A 113 7.16 -1.28 -3.52
N TRP A 114 8.04 -2.21 -3.88
CA TRP A 114 8.54 -3.20 -2.92
C TRP A 114 9.28 -2.50 -1.77
N GLU A 115 10.19 -1.57 -2.07
CA GLU A 115 10.89 -0.80 -1.04
C GLU A 115 9.95 0.10 -0.23
N HIS A 116 8.93 0.68 -0.86
CA HIS A 116 7.85 1.42 -0.22
C HIS A 116 7.15 0.58 0.86
N THR A 117 6.63 -0.60 0.49
CA THR A 117 5.97 -1.49 1.46
C THR A 117 6.89 -1.91 2.61
N ARG A 118 8.20 -2.02 2.37
CA ARG A 118 9.18 -2.30 3.43
C ARG A 118 9.35 -1.15 4.41
N LYS A 119 9.42 0.09 3.94
CA LYS A 119 9.52 1.27 4.82
C LYS A 119 8.34 1.34 5.79
N GLU A 120 7.16 0.92 5.32
CA GLU A 120 5.97 0.86 6.15
C GLU A 120 5.96 -0.36 7.08
N GLU A 121 6.12 -1.57 6.54
CA GLU A 121 6.02 -2.81 7.32
C GLU A 121 7.13 -3.00 8.36
N ASP A 122 8.36 -2.56 8.05
CA ASP A 122 9.51 -2.66 8.94
C ASP A 122 9.71 -1.38 9.80
N GLY A 123 9.02 -0.28 9.47
CA GLY A 123 9.20 1.04 10.09
C GLY A 123 7.93 1.62 10.69
N ILE A 124 7.03 2.12 9.85
CA ILE A 124 5.82 2.85 10.27
C ILE A 124 4.85 1.97 11.05
N PHE A 125 4.56 0.76 10.58
CA PHE A 125 3.60 -0.14 11.23
C PHE A 125 4.08 -0.59 12.62
N PRO A 126 5.34 -1.02 12.83
CA PRO A 126 5.85 -1.31 14.17
C PRO A 126 5.83 -0.09 15.09
N ALA A 127 6.18 1.10 14.59
CA ALA A 127 6.12 2.32 15.39
C ALA A 127 4.68 2.64 15.81
N SER A 128 3.70 2.47 14.92
CA SER A 128 2.30 2.72 15.26
C SER A 128 1.80 1.91 16.46
N ILE A 129 2.32 0.70 16.65
CA ILE A 129 1.95 -0.18 17.76
C ILE A 129 2.42 0.36 19.11
N THR A 130 3.53 1.10 19.14
CA THR A 130 4.07 1.67 20.39
C THR A 130 3.51 3.07 20.68
N GLU A 131 3.16 3.81 19.64
CA GLU A 131 2.77 5.22 19.77
C GLU A 131 1.26 5.45 19.90
N LEU A 132 0.43 4.69 19.18
CA LEU A 132 -1.01 4.98 19.14
C LEU A 132 -1.75 4.47 20.38
N ASP A 133 -2.62 5.33 20.90
CA ASP A 133 -3.61 4.94 21.90
C ASP A 133 -4.89 4.33 21.27
N GLY A 134 -5.84 3.92 22.11
CA GLY A 134 -7.07 3.26 21.66
C GLY A 134 -7.96 4.13 20.76
N ASP A 135 -8.12 5.42 21.09
CA ASP A 135 -8.99 6.33 20.31
C ASP A 135 -8.35 6.64 18.95
N GLU A 136 -7.02 6.67 18.93
CA GLU A 136 -6.21 6.82 17.73
C GLU A 136 -6.30 5.60 16.81
N TRP A 137 -6.26 4.38 17.37
CA TRP A 137 -6.51 3.16 16.63
C TRP A 137 -7.93 3.10 16.06
N ASP A 138 -8.94 3.46 16.85
CA ASP A 138 -10.33 3.50 16.39
C ASP A 138 -10.50 4.48 15.23
N SER A 139 -9.82 5.63 15.28
CA SER A 139 -9.82 6.62 14.20
C SER A 139 -9.17 6.07 12.92
N ALA A 140 -8.05 5.37 13.03
CA ALA A 140 -7.38 4.75 11.88
C ALA A 140 -8.22 3.62 11.26
N ILE A 141 -8.87 2.80 12.08
CA ILE A 141 -9.77 1.72 11.65
C ILE A 141 -11.00 2.29 10.94
N ALA A 142 -11.58 3.38 11.46
CA ALA A 142 -12.71 4.05 10.82
C ALA A 142 -12.34 4.58 9.42
N ALA A 143 -11.16 5.19 9.28
CA ALA A 143 -10.66 5.65 7.97
C ALA A 143 -10.45 4.50 6.98
N TRP A 144 -9.98 3.34 7.43
CA TRP A 144 -9.89 2.15 6.59
C TRP A 144 -11.27 1.69 6.10
N HIS A 145 -12.28 1.68 6.98
CA HIS A 145 -13.66 1.33 6.58
C HIS A 145 -14.27 2.32 5.60
N GLU A 146 -14.01 3.62 5.77
CA GLU A 146 -14.42 4.65 4.80
C GLU A 146 -13.72 4.44 3.44
N ALA A 147 -12.47 3.97 3.46
CA ALA A 147 -11.74 3.66 2.25
C ALA A 147 -12.18 2.34 1.59
N HIS A 148 -12.81 1.43 2.35
CA HIS A 148 -13.24 0.11 1.89
C HIS A 148 -14.71 -0.17 2.27
N PRO A 149 -15.69 0.58 1.71
CA PRO A 149 -17.09 0.51 2.14
C PRO A 149 -17.73 -0.87 1.97
N ASP A 150 -17.22 -1.67 1.03
CA ASP A 150 -17.74 -3.00 0.69
C ASP A 150 -16.88 -4.16 1.24
N ARG A 151 -15.86 -3.88 2.07
CA ARG A 151 -14.98 -4.91 2.66
C ARG A 151 -15.14 -4.93 4.18
N GLU A 152 -15.07 -6.13 4.74
CA GLU A 152 -14.83 -6.33 6.17
C GLU A 152 -13.35 -6.65 6.39
N MET A 153 -12.76 -6.09 7.44
CA MET A 153 -11.44 -6.52 7.90
C MET A 153 -11.45 -8.01 8.20
N VAL A 154 -10.34 -8.69 7.92
CA VAL A 154 -10.24 -10.15 8.11
C VAL A 154 -10.52 -10.52 9.58
N LYS A 155 -11.62 -11.21 9.86
CA LYS A 155 -11.91 -11.73 11.20
C LYS A 155 -11.38 -13.15 11.31
N TRP A 156 -10.50 -13.42 12.28
CA TRP A 156 -10.24 -14.79 12.71
C TRP A 156 -11.30 -15.19 13.73
N SER A 157 -12.06 -16.23 13.43
CA SER A 157 -12.70 -17.04 14.46
C SER A 157 -11.61 -17.88 15.13
N VAL A 158 -11.42 -17.68 16.43
CA VAL A 158 -10.55 -18.48 17.30
C VAL A 158 -11.05 -19.91 17.40
#